data_AF-A0A4R9VJQ0-F1
#
_entry.id   AF-A0A4R9VJQ0-F1
#
_cell.length_a   1.000
_cell.length_b   1.000
_cell.length_c   1.000
_cell.angle_alpha   90.00
_cell.angle_beta   90.00
_cell.angle_gamma   90.00
#
_symmetry.space_group_name_H-M   'P 1'
#
loop_
_entity.id
_entity.type
_entity.pdbx_description
1 polymer ?
#
loop_
_entity_poly.entity_id
_entity_poly.type
_entity_poly.pdbx_seq_one_letter_code
_entity_poly.pdbx_strand_id
1 'polypeptide(L)'
;ARARLAPGVSGKASCLVSDVVAGVVAVVKRIPSGKQLSFKMDVAEDLTAPIDEGDLSEILGNLVENAARYAKSSVRVDASEAAGEVIVTVADDGQGIADTDRESALSRGVQLDSRGGS
;
A
#
# COMPACT_ATOMS: atom_id res chain seq x y z
N ALA A 1 5.95 -2.25 5.33
CA ALA A 1 5.13 -3.47 5.52
C ALA A 1 4.97 -4.18 4.17
N ARG A 2 4.73 -5.50 4.13
CA ARG A 2 4.63 -6.26 2.87
C ARG A 2 3.26 -6.93 2.80
N ALA A 3 2.44 -6.56 1.81
CA ALA A 3 1.18 -7.23 1.52
C ALA A 3 1.41 -8.32 0.45
N ARG A 4 0.75 -9.46 0.59
CA ARG A 4 0.77 -10.59 -0.36
C ARG A 4 -0.68 -10.98 -0.65
N LEU A 5 -1.06 -11.04 -1.92
CA LEU A 5 -2.39 -11.47 -2.36
C LEU A 5 -2.25 -12.85 -3.03
N ALA A 6 -2.89 -13.86 -2.45
CA ALA A 6 -2.92 -15.22 -2.99
C ALA A 6 -4.05 -15.40 -4.02
N PRO A 7 -3.89 -16.24 -5.05
CA PRO A 7 -4.90 -16.41 -6.09
C PRO A 7 -6.01 -17.35 -5.62
N GLY A 8 -7.23 -16.82 -5.49
CA GLY A 8 -8.46 -17.60 -5.35
C GLY A 8 -9.39 -17.32 -6.53
N VAL A 9 -9.88 -18.37 -7.20
CA VAL A 9 -10.61 -18.30 -8.49
C VAL A 9 -12.09 -17.94 -8.31
N SER A 10 -12.59 -16.97 -9.08
CA SER A 10 -13.93 -16.96 -9.75
C SER A 10 -14.24 -15.56 -10.29
N GLY A 11 -14.01 -15.33 -11.59
CA GLY A 11 -14.51 -14.15 -12.34
C GLY A 11 -14.19 -12.76 -11.78
N LYS A 12 -13.07 -12.63 -11.06
CA LYS A 12 -12.81 -11.54 -10.11
C LYS A 12 -12.42 -10.24 -10.79
N ALA A 13 -12.93 -9.13 -10.26
CA ALA A 13 -12.46 -7.79 -10.57
C ALA A 13 -10.92 -7.77 -10.57
N SER A 14 -10.35 -7.14 -11.60
CA SER A 14 -8.92 -6.95 -11.76
C SER A 14 -8.67 -5.48 -12.05
N CYS A 15 -7.61 -4.93 -11.49
CA CYS A 15 -7.22 -3.54 -11.71
C CYS A 15 -5.75 -3.44 -12.16
N LEU A 16 -5.42 -2.32 -12.81
CA LEU A 16 -4.05 -1.94 -13.11
C LEU A 16 -3.41 -1.39 -11.83
N VAL A 17 -2.36 -2.05 -11.34
CA VAL A 17 -1.71 -1.68 -10.09
C VAL A 17 -1.11 -0.27 -10.19
N SER A 18 -0.61 0.12 -11.36
CA SER A 18 -0.08 1.46 -11.63
C SER A 18 -1.10 2.57 -11.37
N ASP A 19 -2.34 2.37 -11.81
CA ASP A 19 -3.40 3.38 -11.72
C ASP A 19 -3.81 3.60 -10.27
N VAL A 20 -3.98 2.50 -9.52
CA VAL A 20 -4.33 2.55 -8.10
C VAL A 20 -3.20 3.21 -7.29
N VAL A 21 -1.95 2.81 -7.53
CA VAL A 21 -0.78 3.41 -6.86
C VAL A 21 -0.69 4.91 -7.16
N ALA A 22 -0.86 5.31 -8.43
CA ALA A 22 -0.81 6.71 -8.82
C ALA A 22 -1.92 7.53 -8.17
N GLY A 23 -3.15 7.00 -8.14
CA GLY A 23 -4.31 7.63 -7.49
C GLY A 23 -4.07 7.85 -6.00
N VAL A 24 -3.67 6.81 -5.28
CA VAL A 24 -3.36 6.88 -3.84
C VAL A 24 -2.24 7.88 -3.56
N VAL A 25 -1.12 7.81 -4.29
CA VAL A 25 0.01 8.74 -4.12
C VAL A 25 -0.43 10.18 -4.40
N ALA A 26 -1.29 10.42 -5.39
CA ALA A 26 -1.81 11.76 -5.68
C ALA A 26 -2.69 12.32 -4.54
N VAL A 27 -3.45 11.48 -3.85
CA VAL A 27 -4.21 11.88 -2.65
C VAL A 27 -3.26 12.20 -1.50
N VAL A 28 -2.31 11.31 -1.19
CA VAL A 28 -1.38 11.49 -0.06
C VAL A 28 -0.46 12.70 -0.27
N LYS A 29 -0.05 13.02 -1.50
CA LYS A 29 0.71 14.25 -1.80
C LYS A 29 -0.02 15.54 -1.38
N ARG A 30 -1.35 15.51 -1.20
CA ARG A 30 -2.14 16.68 -0.83
C ARG A 30 -2.30 16.86 0.68
N ILE A 31 -2.07 15.82 1.49
CA ILE A 31 -2.17 15.91 2.96
C ILE A 31 -0.88 16.51 3.57
N PRO A 32 -0.93 17.14 4.76
CA PRO A 32 0.24 17.80 5.36
C PRO A 32 1.49 16.93 5.42
N SER A 33 1.37 15.66 5.85
CA SER A 33 2.50 14.73 5.96
C SER A 33 3.13 14.40 4.60
N GLY A 34 2.35 14.39 3.51
CA GLY A 34 2.84 14.06 2.17
C GLY A 34 3.43 15.23 1.38
N LYS A 35 3.02 16.47 1.67
CA LYS A 35 3.44 17.67 0.89
C LYS A 35 4.96 17.89 0.84
N GLN A 36 5.67 17.43 1.85
CA GLN A 36 7.11 17.61 2.03
C GLN A 36 7.94 16.40 1.59
N LEU A 37 7.30 15.33 1.09
CA LEU A 37 7.96 14.08 0.76
C LEU A 37 8.16 13.91 -0.75
N SER A 38 9.26 13.26 -1.11
CA SER A 38 9.46 12.71 -2.44
C SER A 38 8.78 11.34 -2.54
N PHE A 39 8.00 11.13 -3.59
CA PHE A 39 7.38 9.84 -3.89
C PHE A 39 8.02 9.23 -5.14
N LYS A 40 8.52 8.01 -5.02
CA LYS A 40 9.02 7.20 -6.13
C LYS A 40 8.10 6.01 -6.35
N MET A 41 7.74 5.75 -7.61
CA MET A 41 6.89 4.64 -8.00
C MET A 41 7.63 3.83 -9.05
N ASP A 42 7.79 2.53 -8.80
CA ASP A 42 8.38 1.56 -9.71
C ASP A 42 7.38 0.41 -9.89
N VAL A 43 6.41 0.65 -10.77
CA VAL A 43 5.26 -0.21 -11.01
C VAL A 43 5.10 -0.30 -12.52
N ALA A 44 5.12 -1.51 -13.07
CA ALA A 44 4.90 -1.71 -14.49
C ALA A 44 3.47 -1.30 -14.90
N GLU A 45 3.34 -0.62 -16.04
CA GLU A 45 2.08 -0.04 -16.53
C GLU A 45 1.03 -1.11 -16.89
N ASP A 46 1.47 -2.33 -17.17
CA ASP A 46 0.64 -3.47 -17.57
C ASP A 46 0.43 -4.50 -16.46
N LEU A 47 0.96 -4.25 -15.24
CA LEU A 47 0.81 -5.15 -14.12
C LEU A 47 -0.62 -5.10 -13.57
N THR A 48 -1.35 -6.21 -13.73
CA THR A 48 -2.71 -6.38 -13.19
C THR A 48 -2.71 -7.21 -11.91
N ALA A 49 -3.57 -6.87 -10.96
CA ALA A 49 -3.82 -7.69 -9.77
C ALA A 49 -5.27 -8.22 -9.75
N PRO A 50 -5.51 -9.48 -9.31
CA PRO A 50 -6.84 -10.07 -9.22
C PRO A 50 -7.59 -9.61 -7.95
N ILE A 51 -7.76 -8.30 -7.80
CA ILE A 51 -8.42 -7.60 -6.69
C ILE A 51 -9.24 -6.44 -7.25
N ASP A 52 -10.32 -6.08 -6.56
CA ASP A 52 -11.09 -4.87 -6.86
C ASP A 52 -10.22 -3.61 -6.65
N GLU A 53 -10.45 -2.59 -7.49
CA GLU A 53 -9.72 -1.33 -7.43
C GLU A 53 -9.91 -0.62 -6.08
N GLY A 54 -11.14 -0.63 -5.55
CA GLY A 54 -11.47 0.01 -4.28
C GLY A 54 -10.74 -0.64 -3.10
N ASP A 55 -10.76 -1.97 -3.04
CA ASP A 55 -10.07 -2.74 -2.00
C ASP A 55 -8.55 -2.50 -2.04
N LEU A 56 -7.95 -2.52 -3.24
CA LEU A 56 -6.52 -2.24 -3.39
C LEU A 56 -6.20 -0.78 -3.00
N SER A 57 -7.05 0.16 -3.38
CA SER A 57 -6.91 1.58 -3.03
C SER A 57 -6.97 1.78 -1.52
N GLU A 58 -7.86 1.09 -0.80
CA GLU A 58 -7.96 1.18 0.65
C GLU A 58 -6.70 0.62 1.35
N ILE A 59 -6.25 -0.56 0.93
CA ILE A 59 -5.03 -1.19 1.47
C ILE A 59 -3.83 -0.27 1.24
N LEU A 60 -3.62 0.19 0.00
CA LEU A 60 -2.50 1.05 -0.34
C LEU A 60 -2.61 2.44 0.30
N GLY A 61 -3.81 3.00 0.40
CA GLY A 61 -4.05 4.26 1.10
C GLY A 61 -3.54 4.21 2.53
N ASN A 62 -3.95 3.18 3.27
CA ASN A 62 -3.49 2.96 4.65
C ASN A 62 -1.96 2.82 4.74
N LEU A 63 -1.34 2.04 3.85
CA LEU A 63 0.11 1.81 3.86
C LEU A 63 0.90 3.07 3.48
N VAL A 64 0.49 3.79 2.44
CA VAL A 64 1.18 4.98 1.93
C VAL A 64 1.01 6.16 2.88
N GLU A 65 -0.17 6.34 3.48
CA GLU A 65 -0.37 7.35 4.54
C GLU A 65 0.49 7.06 5.77
N ASN A 66 0.57 5.78 6.15
CA ASN A 66 1.42 5.38 7.26
C ASN A 66 2.89 5.66 6.97
N ALA A 67 3.38 5.27 5.79
CA ALA A 67 4.72 5.58 5.33
C ALA A 67 4.97 7.09 5.34
N ALA A 68 4.04 7.89 4.81
CA ALA A 68 4.16 9.35 4.77
C ALA A 68 4.18 10.00 6.17
N ARG A 69 3.52 9.39 7.16
CA ARG A 69 3.54 9.90 8.54
C ARG A 69 4.91 9.77 9.21
N TYR A 70 5.68 8.75 8.85
CA TYR A 70 6.94 8.40 9.52
C TYR A 70 8.19 8.65 8.67
N ALA A 71 8.04 8.83 7.36
CA ALA A 71 9.11 9.18 6.45
C ALA A 71 9.82 10.47 6.87
N LYS A 72 11.13 10.51 6.69
CA LYS A 72 11.93 11.73 6.86
C LYS A 72 11.85 12.58 5.61
N SER A 73 11.99 11.95 4.44
CA SER A 73 12.06 12.68 3.17
C SER A 73 11.49 11.93 1.97
N SER A 74 11.32 10.61 2.05
CA SER A 74 10.89 9.83 0.89
C SER A 74 10.04 8.60 1.21
N VAL A 75 9.13 8.32 0.28
CA VAL A 75 8.34 7.08 0.21
C VAL A 75 8.53 6.46 -1.17
N ARG A 76 8.79 5.14 -1.21
CA ARG A 76 8.89 4.34 -2.42
C ARG A 76 7.77 3.31 -2.46
N VAL A 77 7.10 3.21 -3.60
CA VAL A 77 6.12 2.16 -3.89
C VAL A 77 6.62 1.35 -5.07
N ASP A 78 6.79 0.04 -4.84
CA ASP A 78 7.27 -0.91 -5.85
C ASP A 78 6.24 -2.00 -6.05
N ALA A 79 6.07 -2.47 -7.28
CA ALA A 79 5.24 -3.64 -7.55
C ALA A 79 5.92 -4.60 -8.52
N SER A 80 5.80 -5.90 -8.23
CA SER A 80 6.36 -6.96 -9.04
C SER A 80 5.49 -8.21 -8.98
N GLU A 81 5.54 -9.02 -10.03
CA GLU A 81 4.97 -10.36 -10.01
C GLU A 81 6.05 -11.38 -9.63
N ALA A 82 5.74 -12.25 -8.67
CA ALA A 82 6.61 -13.35 -8.28
C ALA A 82 5.79 -14.57 -7.92
N ALA A 83 6.11 -15.72 -8.53
CA ALA A 83 5.44 -17.01 -8.29
C ALA A 83 3.90 -16.97 -8.42
N GLY A 84 3.37 -16.17 -9.35
CA GLY A 84 1.93 -16.01 -9.59
C GLY A 84 1.22 -15.11 -8.56
N GLU A 85 1.96 -14.40 -7.71
CA GLU A 85 1.45 -13.39 -6.80
C GLU A 85 1.91 -12.00 -7.23
N VAL A 86 1.01 -11.01 -7.10
CA VAL A 86 1.39 -9.59 -7.18
C VAL A 86 1.85 -9.14 -5.81
N ILE A 87 3.07 -8.61 -5.75
CA ILE A 87 3.69 -8.09 -4.53
C ILE A 87 3.85 -6.59 -4.67
N VAL A 88 3.09 -5.84 -3.87
CA VAL A 88 3.25 -4.38 -3.72
C VAL A 88 3.99 -4.08 -2.42
N THR A 89 5.05 -3.31 -2.51
CA THR A 89 5.91 -2.92 -1.38
C THR A 89 5.86 -1.42 -1.20
N VAL A 90 5.56 -0.98 0.03
CA VAL A 90 5.65 0.43 0.44
C VAL A 90 6.78 0.56 1.47
N ALA A 91 7.75 1.42 1.16
CA ALA A 91 8.92 1.70 1.99
C ALA A 91 9.08 3.20 2.24
N ASP A 92 9.49 3.56 3.44
CA ASP A 92 9.87 4.91 3.83
C ASP A 92 11.30 4.95 4.39
N ASP A 93 11.91 6.13 4.39
CA ASP A 93 13.24 6.39 4.99
C ASP A 93 13.15 6.84 6.46
N GLY A 94 12.02 6.57 7.11
CA GLY A 94 11.77 6.82 8.52
C GLY A 94 12.63 5.96 9.43
N GLN A 95 12.56 6.25 10.73
CA GLN A 95 13.26 5.47 11.77
C GLN A 95 12.71 4.05 11.98
N GLY A 96 11.68 3.65 11.22
CA GLY A 96 10.93 2.42 11.42
C GLY A 96 10.06 2.47 12.69
N ILE A 97 9.36 1.37 12.95
CA ILE A 97 8.65 1.15 14.21
C ILE A 97 9.65 0.54 15.18
N ALA A 98 9.83 1.14 16.37
CA ALA A 98 10.66 0.54 17.41
C ALA A 98 10.13 -0.86 17.74
N ASP A 99 11.02 -1.83 17.99
CA ASP A 99 10.62 -3.24 18.15
C ASP A 99 9.52 -3.45 19.20
N THR A 100 9.48 -2.60 20.22
CA THR A 100 8.46 -2.59 21.29
C THR A 100 7.07 -2.15 20.83
N ASP A 101 6.96 -1.38 19.75
CA ASP A 101 5.69 -0.87 19.22
C ASP A 101 5.15 -1.70 18.05
N ARG A 102 5.93 -2.70 17.61
CA ARG A 102 5.65 -3.49 16.41
C ARG A 102 4.41 -4.37 16.56
N GLU A 103 4.19 -4.99 17.73
CA GLU A 103 2.97 -5.78 18.02
C GLU A 103 1.71 -4.89 18.08
N SER A 104 1.82 -3.69 18.65
CA SER A 104 0.71 -2.72 18.75
C SER A 104 0.33 -2.16 17.37
N ALA A 105 1.31 -1.88 16.52
CA ALA A 105 1.08 -1.43 15.15
C ALA A 105 0.39 -2.51 14.28
N LEU A 106 0.80 -3.78 14.42
CA LEU A 106 0.15 -4.91 13.76
C LEU A 106 -1.28 -5.12 14.28
N SER A 107 -1.50 -5.01 15.59
CA SER A 107 -2.83 -5.15 16.20
C SER A 107 -3.80 -4.05 15.76
N ARG A 108 -3.33 -2.81 15.53
CA ARG A 108 -4.16 -1.73 14.97
C ARG A 108 -4.49 -1.95 13.49
N GLY A 109 -3.53 -2.46 12.70
CA GLY A 109 -3.77 -2.84 11.30
C GLY A 109 -4.84 -3.93 11.15
N VAL A 110 -4.79 -4.96 11.99
CA VAL A 110 -5.79 -6.05 12.04
C VAL A 110 -7.17 -5.58 12.52
N GLN A 111 -7.21 -4.55 13.39
CA GLN A 111 -8.47 -4.01 13.92
C GLN A 111 -9.20 -3.09 12.93
N LEU A 112 -8.50 -2.53 11.94
CA LEU A 112 -9.13 -1.82 10.81
C LEU A 112 -9.77 -2.81 9.82
N ASP A 113 -9.13 -3.95 9.58
CA ASP A 113 -9.62 -5.05 8.71
C ASP A 113 -10.89 -5.74 9.23
N SER A 114 -11.27 -5.49 10.49
CA SER A 114 -12.47 -6.04 11.14
C SER A 114 -13.67 -5.07 11.19
N ARG A 115 -13.61 -3.93 10.50
CA ARG A 115 -14.74 -2.97 10.39
C ARG A 115 -15.23 -2.68 8.97
N GLY A 116 -14.94 -3.54 8.00
CA GLY A 116 -15.61 -3.55 6.68
C GLY A 116 -16.76 -4.55 6.66
N GLY A 117 -17.87 -4.24 7.34
CA GLY A 117 -18.99 -5.16 7.46
C GLY A 117 -20.26 -4.50 7.97
N SER A 118 -20.89 -3.66 7.14
CA SER A 118 -22.34 -3.43 7.07
C SER A 118 -22.68 -2.74 5.75
#